data_AF-A0A9Q8Q293-F1
#
_entry.id   AF-A0A9Q8Q293-F1
#
_cell.length_a   1.000
_cell.length_b   1.000
_cell.length_c   1.000
_cell.angle_alpha   90.00
_cell.angle_beta   90.00
_cell.angle_gamma   90.00
#
_symmetry.space_group_name_H-M   'P 1'
#
loop_
_entity.id
_entity.type
_entity.pdbx_description
1 polymer ?
#
loop_
_entity_poly.entity_id
_entity_poly.type
_entity_poly.pdbx_seq_one_letter_code
_entity_poly.pdbx_strand_id
1 'polypeptide(L)'
;MRIDTNGYRYNKKNVFPDRLPVGWMLYLNKKITQQQVPMAAELIDIENKKNSGTLIISTDHVFDGSNKDDIKKANEIEIQLTALGLLPLIREIYS
;
A
#
# COMPACT_ATOMS: atom_id res chain seq x y z
N MET A 1 8.56 -4.51 14.47
CA MET A 1 8.72 -4.98 13.07
C MET A 1 9.00 -3.76 12.18
N ARG A 2 10.13 -3.72 11.47
CA ARG A 2 10.38 -2.67 10.47
C ARG A 2 9.78 -3.15 9.15
N ILE A 3 8.84 -2.40 8.57
CA ILE A 3 8.32 -2.65 7.23
C ILE A 3 9.32 -2.05 6.25
N ASP A 4 10.05 -2.90 5.54
CA ASP A 4 10.93 -2.45 4.47
C ASP A 4 10.10 -2.11 3.23
N THR A 5 10.33 -0.93 2.68
CA THR A 5 9.63 -0.38 1.50
C THR A 5 10.66 0.17 0.52
N ASN A 6 11.81 -0.50 0.43
CA ASN A 6 12.97 -0.05 -0.34
C ASN A 6 13.36 1.42 -0.07
N GLY A 7 13.46 1.78 1.21
CA GLY A 7 13.79 3.14 1.65
C GLY A 7 12.64 4.15 1.65
N TYR A 8 11.47 3.86 1.08
CA TYR A 8 10.33 4.79 1.00
C TYR A 8 9.85 5.30 2.38
N ARG A 9 9.50 4.40 3.29
CA ARG A 9 9.11 4.76 4.66
C ARG A 9 10.28 5.35 5.45
N TYR A 10 11.48 4.78 5.27
CA TYR A 10 12.68 5.24 5.98
C TYR A 10 12.99 6.71 5.65
N ASN A 11 12.83 7.09 4.39
CA ASN A 11 13.00 8.46 3.89
C ASN A 11 11.76 9.34 4.08
N LYS A 12 10.78 8.91 4.89
CA LYS A 12 9.53 9.62 5.20
C LYS A 12 8.78 10.09 3.94
N LYS A 13 8.72 9.22 2.92
CA LYS A 13 8.05 9.52 1.65
C LYS A 13 6.56 9.17 1.65
N ASN A 14 6.12 8.38 2.61
CA ASN A 14 4.71 8.06 2.83
C ASN A 14 3.90 9.30 3.21
N VAL A 15 2.66 9.37 2.74
CA VAL A 15 1.75 10.51 2.88
C VAL A 15 1.26 10.63 4.31
N PHE A 16 0.91 9.50 4.92
CA PHE A 16 0.33 9.44 6.27
C PHE A 16 1.30 8.76 7.24
N PRO A 17 1.90 9.50 8.20
CA PRO A 17 2.90 8.94 9.12
C PRO A 17 2.31 7.94 10.14
N ASP A 18 1.01 8.00 10.38
CA ASP A 18 0.26 7.18 11.34
C ASP A 18 -0.45 5.97 10.70
N ARG A 19 -0.40 5.84 9.37
CA ARG A 19 -0.98 4.72 8.60
C ARG A 19 0.10 3.80 8.03
N LEU A 20 -0.32 2.61 7.61
CA LEU A 20 0.58 1.72 6.88
C LEU A 20 1.03 2.38 5.57
N PRO A 21 2.34 2.43 5.28
CA PRO A 21 2.81 2.88 3.99
C PRO A 21 2.60 1.78 2.94
N VAL A 22 2.26 2.18 1.71
CA VAL A 22 2.10 1.24 0.60
C VAL A 22 3.47 0.81 0.07
N GLY A 23 4.34 1.77 -0.28
CA GLY A 23 5.61 1.50 -0.94
C GLY A 23 5.43 0.69 -2.22
N TRP A 24 6.14 -0.44 -2.35
CA TRP A 24 5.98 -1.34 -3.50
C TRP A 24 4.70 -2.19 -3.41
N MET A 25 4.52 -2.88 -2.29
CA MET A 25 3.47 -3.87 -2.12
C MET A 25 2.84 -3.76 -0.74
N LEU A 26 1.51 -3.78 -0.70
CA LEU A 26 0.73 -3.76 0.54
C LEU A 26 -0.38 -4.81 0.48
N TYR A 27 -0.40 -5.71 1.45
CA TYR A 27 -1.52 -6.62 1.64
C TYR A 27 -2.51 -6.04 2.65
N LEU A 28 -3.79 -6.05 2.29
CA LEU A 28 -4.90 -5.73 3.20
C LEU A 28 -5.88 -6.91 3.23
N ASN A 29 -6.38 -7.25 4.42
CA ASN A 29 -7.42 -8.27 4.62
C ASN A 29 -8.83 -7.77 4.23
N LYS A 30 -8.92 -7.08 3.10
CA LYS A 30 -10.13 -6.49 2.53
C LYS A 30 -10.10 -6.72 1.02
N LYS A 31 -11.27 -6.94 0.43
CA LYS A 31 -11.41 -7.02 -1.02
C LYS A 31 -11.36 -5.61 -1.62
N ILE A 32 -10.38 -5.37 -2.48
CA ILE A 32 -10.11 -4.06 -3.09
C ILE A 32 -10.16 -4.22 -4.61
N THR A 33 -10.83 -3.30 -5.28
CA THR A 33 -11.04 -3.35 -6.73
C THR A 33 -10.26 -2.25 -7.45
N GLN A 34 -9.98 -2.46 -8.74
CA GLN A 34 -9.27 -1.47 -9.56
C GLN A 34 -10.02 -0.13 -9.64
N GLN A 35 -11.35 -0.15 -9.52
CA GLN A 35 -12.17 1.06 -9.49
C GLN A 35 -11.93 1.91 -8.23
N GLN A 36 -11.63 1.27 -7.10
CA GLN A 36 -11.33 1.95 -5.83
C GLN A 36 -9.90 2.50 -5.81
N VAL A 37 -8.96 1.80 -6.45
CA VAL A 37 -7.54 2.16 -6.48
C VAL A 37 -7.02 2.12 -7.91
N PRO A 38 -7.43 3.05 -8.79
CA PRO A 38 -7.06 3.02 -10.20
C PRO A 38 -5.57 3.23 -10.44
N MET A 39 -4.84 3.75 -9.45
CA MET A 39 -3.39 3.97 -9.55
C MET A 39 -2.55 2.74 -9.20
N ALA A 40 -3.16 1.66 -8.70
CA ALA A 40 -2.46 0.40 -8.53
C ALA A 40 -2.08 -0.18 -9.90
N ALA A 41 -0.83 -0.62 -10.03
CA ALA A 41 -0.37 -1.32 -11.23
C ALA A 41 -1.06 -2.68 -11.35
N GLU A 42 -1.22 -3.37 -10.23
CA GLU A 42 -1.89 -4.67 -10.17
C GLU A 42 -2.55 -4.87 -8.80
N LEU A 43 -3.67 -5.59 -8.81
CA LEU A 43 -4.37 -6.04 -7.61
C LEU A 43 -4.52 -7.56 -7.69
N ILE A 44 -3.96 -8.26 -6.72
CA ILE A 44 -4.02 -9.72 -6.64
C ILE A 44 -4.94 -10.11 -5.49
N ASP A 45 -6.09 -10.69 -5.85
CA ASP A 45 -7.01 -11.25 -4.87
C ASP A 45 -6.43 -12.54 -4.27
N ILE A 46 -6.35 -12.58 -2.94
CA ILE A 46 -5.88 -13.73 -2.18
C ILE A 46 -7.07 -14.28 -1.39
N GLU A 47 -7.54 -15.44 -1.81
CA GLU A 47 -8.61 -16.17 -1.14
C GLU A 47 -8.16 -17.61 -0.86
N ASN A 48 -7.97 -17.91 0.44
CA ASN A 48 -7.68 -19.26 0.90
C ASN A 48 -8.31 -19.50 2.28
N LYS A 49 -8.16 -20.72 2.80
CA LYS A 49 -8.77 -21.13 4.09
C LYS A 49 -8.42 -20.22 5.28
N LYS A 50 -7.34 -19.45 5.23
CA LYS A 50 -6.83 -18.61 6.32
C LYS A 50 -6.83 -17.11 6.01
N ASN A 51 -6.78 -16.73 4.74
CA ASN A 51 -6.62 -15.35 4.30
C ASN A 51 -7.67 -15.01 3.24
N SER A 52 -8.33 -13.87 3.42
CA SER A 52 -9.19 -13.23 2.43
C SER A 52 -8.81 -11.76 2.36
N GLY A 53 -8.33 -11.31 1.21
CA GLY A 53 -7.82 -9.96 1.04
C GLY A 53 -7.24 -9.70 -0.34
N THR A 54 -6.60 -8.54 -0.49
CA THR A 54 -6.01 -8.12 -1.77
C THR A 54 -4.57 -7.65 -1.52
N LEU A 55 -3.64 -8.15 -2.33
CA LEU A 55 -2.28 -7.64 -2.44
C LEU A 55 -2.26 -6.53 -3.50
N ILE A 56 -1.87 -5.34 -3.09
CA ILE A 56 -1.83 -4.13 -3.90
C ILE A 56 -0.40 -3.91 -4.35
N ILE A 57 -0.16 -3.80 -5.66
CA ILE A 57 1.15 -3.55 -6.26
C ILE A 57 1.16 -2.16 -6.87
N SER A 58 2.12 -1.30 -6.48
CA SER A 58 2.20 0.08 -6.95
C SER A 58 2.90 0.23 -8.30
N THR A 59 3.86 -0.63 -8.60
CA THR A 59 4.65 -0.63 -9.84
C THR A 59 4.83 -2.04 -10.40
N ASP A 60 4.78 -2.16 -11.73
CA ASP A 60 5.05 -3.37 -12.51
C ASP A 60 6.55 -3.70 -12.65
N HIS A 61 7.41 -2.80 -12.18
CA HIS A 61 8.86 -2.95 -12.13
C HIS A 61 9.35 -2.83 -10.68
N VAL A 62 10.64 -3.09 -10.48
CA VAL A 62 11.30 -2.95 -9.16
C VAL A 62 11.11 -1.52 -8.67
N PHE A 63 10.36 -1.39 -7.59
CA PHE A 63 10.06 -0.11 -6.97
C PHE A 63 11.32 0.53 -6.40
N ASP A 64 11.58 1.79 -6.74
CA ASP A 64 12.68 2.60 -6.22
C ASP A 64 12.15 3.71 -5.31
N GLY A 65 12.42 3.59 -3.99
CA GLY A 65 12.01 4.58 -2.99
C GLY A 65 12.75 5.93 -3.08
N SER A 66 13.62 6.13 -4.08
CA SER A 66 14.23 7.40 -4.46
C SER A 66 13.70 7.97 -5.77
N ASN A 67 13.04 7.15 -6.60
CA ASN A 67 12.41 7.56 -7.85
C ASN A 67 11.11 8.32 -7.56
N LYS A 68 10.98 9.52 -8.14
CA LYS A 68 9.83 10.40 -7.89
C LYS A 68 8.52 9.83 -8.42
N ASP A 69 8.53 9.11 -9.54
CA ASP A 69 7.34 8.54 -10.14
C ASP A 69 6.82 7.35 -9.33
N ASP A 70 7.72 6.51 -8.83
CA ASP A 70 7.39 5.38 -7.95
C ASP A 70 6.82 5.87 -6.62
N ILE A 71 7.50 6.83 -5.99
CA ILE A 71 7.02 7.52 -4.79
C ILE A 71 5.63 8.10 -5.04
N LYS A 72 5.41 8.77 -6.18
CA LYS A 72 4.13 9.38 -6.52
C LYS A 72 3.03 8.32 -6.66
N LYS A 73 3.29 7.22 -7.35
CA LYS A 73 2.32 6.11 -7.49
C LYS A 73 1.93 5.54 -6.13
N ALA A 74 2.91 5.26 -5.26
CA ALA A 74 2.64 4.79 -3.90
C ALA A 74 1.81 5.81 -3.10
N ASN A 75 2.14 7.10 -3.19
CA ASN A 75 1.42 8.17 -2.51
C ASN A 75 -0.04 8.29 -2.97
N GLU A 76 -0.29 8.23 -4.28
CA GLU A 76 -1.65 8.28 -4.83
C GLU A 76 -2.49 7.10 -4.34
N ILE A 77 -1.91 5.90 -4.28
CA ILE A 77 -2.59 4.72 -3.73
C ILE A 77 -2.90 4.91 -2.24
N GLU A 78 -1.96 5.45 -1.45
CA GLU A 78 -2.21 5.78 -0.03
C GLU A 78 -3.37 6.75 0.16
N ILE A 79 -3.45 7.78 -0.70
CA ILE A 79 -4.52 8.77 -0.70
C ILE A 79 -5.86 8.12 -1.06
N GLN A 80 -5.90 7.31 -2.14
CA GLN A 80 -7.11 6.60 -2.59
C GLN A 80 -7.65 5.66 -1.50
N LEU A 81 -6.79 4.84 -0.92
CA LEU A 81 -7.17 3.93 0.16
C LEU A 81 -7.64 4.68 1.41
N THR A 82 -7.00 5.80 1.75
CA THR A 82 -7.37 6.61 2.92
C THR A 82 -8.70 7.31 2.73
N ALA A 83 -8.96 7.87 1.55
CA ALA A 83 -10.22 8.54 1.22
C ALA A 83 -11.42 7.59 1.34
N LEU A 84 -11.21 6.30 1.08
CA LEU A 84 -12.22 5.24 1.20
C LEU A 84 -12.27 4.59 2.61
N GLY A 85 -11.45 5.05 3.56
CA GLY A 85 -11.35 4.44 4.90
C GLY A 85 -10.77 3.01 4.88
N LEU A 86 -10.07 2.63 3.82
CA LEU A 86 -9.52 1.29 3.62
C LEU A 86 -8.13 1.12 4.25
N LEU A 87 -7.32 2.17 4.28
CA LEU A 87 -5.94 2.14 4.82
C LEU A 87 -5.94 2.16 6.35
N PRO A 88 -5.52 1.08 7.05
CA PRO A 88 -5.55 1.01 8.51
C PRO A 88 -4.50 1.92 9.16
N LEU A 89 -4.79 2.33 10.39
CA LEU A 89 -3.82 3.00 11.25
C LEU A 89 -2.85 1.96 11.82
N ILE A 90 -1.59 2.37 11.99
CA ILE A 90 -0.55 1.53 12.60
C ILE A 90 -1.01 1.01 13.98
N ARG A 91 -1.66 1.86 14.78
CA ARG A 91 -2.13 1.49 16.13
C ARG A 91 -3.20 0.41 16.14
N GLU A 92 -3.99 0.27 15.07
CA GLU A 92 -5.07 -0.72 14.99
C GLU A 92 -4.56 -2.14 14.73
N ILE A 93 -3.31 -2.25 14.24
CA ILE A 93 -2.67 -3.52 13.89
C ILE A 93 -1.85 -4.06 15.07
N TYR A 94 -1.31 -3.16 15.90
CA TYR A 94 -0.44 -3.52 17.03
C TYR A 94 -1.17 -3.46 18.39
N SER A 95 -2.49 -3.33 18.40
CA SER A 95 -3.33 -3.37 19.60
C SER A 95 -3.57 -4.80 20.09
#